data_AF-A0A1Y2S8U7-F1
#
_entry.id   AF-A0A1Y2S8U7-F1
#
_cell.length_a   1.000
_cell.length_b   1.000
_cell.length_c   1.000
_cell.angle_alpha   90.00
_cell.angle_beta   90.00
_cell.angle_gamma   90.00
#
_symmetry.space_group_name_H-M   'P 1'
#
loop_
_entity.id
_entity.type
_entity.pdbx_description
1 polymer ?
#
loop_
_entity_poly.entity_id
_entity_poly.type
_entity_poly.pdbx_seq_one_letter_code
_entity_poly.pdbx_strand_id
1 'polypeptide(L)' 'MHRFGRFLLLVGIIWLIVALNMGTTVSSYGETVHNIGLVSSKQNHVIIGCFIILYGLLVTLFYTEK' A
#
# COMPACT_ATOMS: atom_id res chain seq x y z
N MET A 1 -7.33 1.57 -22.28
CA MET A 1 -7.27 1.07 -20.87
C MET A 1 -5.88 1.15 -20.23
N HIS A 2 -4.79 1.24 -21.01
CA HIS A 2 -3.44 1.47 -20.49
C HIS A 2 -3.22 2.71 -19.63
N ARG A 3 -3.86 3.84 -19.97
CA ARG A 3 -3.75 5.06 -19.15
C ARG A 3 -4.33 4.84 -17.75
N PHE A 4 -5.42 4.06 -17.66
CA PHE A 4 -6.05 3.70 -16.41
C PHE A 4 -5.22 2.70 -15.59
N GLY A 5 -4.65 1.67 -16.23
CA GLY A 5 -3.73 0.73 -15.56
C GLY A 5 -2.48 1.43 -14.99
N ARG A 6 -1.86 2.33 -15.79
CA ARG A 6 -0.73 3.14 -15.32
C ARG A 6 -1.10 4.11 -14.19
N PHE A 7 -2.30 4.68 -14.24
CA PHE A 7 -2.82 5.52 -13.16
C PHE A 7 -2.99 4.72 -11.86
N LEU A 8 -3.58 3.52 -11.93
CA LEU A 8 -3.70 2.61 -10.78
C LEU A 8 -2.35 2.22 -10.19
N LEU A 9 -1.35 1.94 -11.05
CA LEU A 9 0.01 1.67 -10.59
C LEU A 9 0.60 2.85 -9.81
N LEU A 10 0.43 4.07 -10.32
CA LEU A 10 0.88 5.29 -9.64
C LEU A 10 0.21 5.45 -8.27
N VAL A 11 -1.11 5.31 -8.21
CA VAL A 11 -1.88 5.39 -6.96
C VAL A 11 -1.44 4.31 -5.96
N GLY A 12 -1.28 3.07 -6.42
CA GLY A 12 -0.85 1.96 -5.58
C GLY A 12 0.57 2.14 -5.02
N ILE A 13 1.51 2.64 -5.84
CA ILE A 13 2.88 2.94 -5.40
C ILE A 13 2.88 4.05 -4.34
N ILE A 14 2.15 5.14 -4.58
CA ILE A 14 2.03 6.24 -3.60
C ILE A 14 1.43 5.71 -2.28
N TRP A 15 0.37 4.91 -2.36
CA TRP A 15 -0.27 4.33 -1.19
C TRP A 15 0.68 3.41 -0.41
N LEU A 16 1.47 2.61 -1.12
CA LEU A 16 2.47 1.72 -0.51
C LEU A 16 3.56 2.53 0.22
N ILE A 17 4.03 3.63 -0.37
CA ILE A 17 4.99 4.52 0.29
C ILE A 17 4.39 5.10 1.58
N VAL A 18 3.14 5.56 1.55
CA VAL A 18 2.44 6.06 2.74
C VAL A 18 2.33 4.97 3.81
N ALA A 19 1.89 3.77 3.43
CA ALA A 19 1.75 2.64 4.34
C ALA A 19 3.09 2.24 4.99
N LEU A 20 4.17 2.19 4.21
CA LEU A 20 5.50 1.85 4.71
C LEU A 20 6.06 2.89 5.69
N ASN A 21 5.66 4.15 5.54
CA ASN A 21 6.02 5.24 6.45
C ASN A 21 5.14 5.35 7.69
N MET A 22 4.07 4.55 7.82
CA MET A 22 3.27 4.54 9.04
C MET A 22 4.12 4.08 10.23
N GLY A 23 4.11 4.90 11.29
CA GLY A 23 4.72 4.57 12.57
C GLY A 23 3.88 3.55 13.34
N THR A 24 4.55 2.61 13.98
CA THR A 24 3.91 1.53 14.76
C THR A 24 4.20 1.62 16.25
N THR A 25 4.83 2.70 16.68
CA THR A 25 5.40 2.82 18.02
C THR A 25 4.63 3.88 18.81
N VAL A 26 4.36 3.58 20.08
CA VAL A 26 3.68 4.49 21.01
C VAL A 26 4.46 4.56 22.32
N SER A 27 4.42 5.70 23.00
CA SER A 27 4.97 5.82 24.35
C SER A 27 4.01 5.19 25.36
N SER A 28 4.51 4.25 26.17
CA SER A 28 3.78 3.63 27.27
C SER A 28 4.68 3.60 28.50
N TYR A 29 4.24 4.20 29.61
CA TYR A 29 4.99 4.26 30.88
C TYR A 29 6.47 4.70 30.77
N GLY A 30 6.78 5.63 29.86
CA GLY A 30 8.14 6.14 29.67
C GLY A 30 9.02 5.34 28.70
N GLU A 31 8.50 4.23 28.16
CA GLU A 31 9.17 3.43 27.14
C GLU A 31 8.43 3.51 25.80
N THR A 32 9.17 3.32 24.71
CA THR A 32 8.59 3.24 23.36
C THR A 32 8.28 1.78 23.05
N VAL A 33 7.00 1.44 22.91
CA VAL A 33 6.54 0.07 22.63
C VAL A 33 5.93 -0.02 21.23
N HIS A 34 6.15 -1.14 20.55
CA HIS A 34 5.49 -1.41 19.28
C HIS A 34 4.05 -1.86 19.54
N ASN A 35 3.09 -1.10 19.04
CA ASN A 35 1.68 -1.40 19.20
C ASN A 35 1.23 -2.39 18.13
N ILE A 36 0.78 -3.57 18.55
CA ILE A 36 0.30 -4.64 17.64
C ILE A 36 -0.86 -4.15 16.77
N GLY A 37 -1.76 -3.33 17.30
CA GLY A 37 -2.85 -2.72 16.54
C GLY A 37 -2.36 -1.79 15.43
N LEU A 38 -1.34 -0.96 15.71
CA LEU A 38 -0.72 -0.10 14.70
C LEU A 38 0.07 -0.92 13.67
N VAL A 39 0.75 -1.99 14.10
CA VAL A 39 1.43 -2.93 13.17
C VAL A 39 0.40 -3.59 12.25
N SER A 40 -0.72 -4.05 12.78
CA SER A 40 -1.81 -4.65 11.99
C SER A 40 -2.45 -3.63 11.04
N SER A 41 -2.68 -2.38 11.49
CA SER A 41 -3.17 -1.30 10.63
C SER A 41 -2.22 -0.99 9.48
N LYS A 42 -0.92 -0.85 9.77
CA LYS A 42 0.13 -0.69 8.75
C LYS A 42 0.11 -1.85 7.75
N GLN A 43 0.03 -3.09 8.24
CA GLN A 43 -0.03 -4.28 7.39
C GLN A 43 -1.26 -4.26 6.47
N ASN A 44 -2.43 -3.88 6.99
CA ASN A 44 -3.64 -3.77 6.18
C ASN A 44 -3.48 -2.73 5.06
N HIS A 45 -2.87 -1.57 5.35
CA HIS A 45 -2.61 -0.56 4.32
C HIS A 45 -1.59 -1.04 3.27
N VAL A 46 -0.57 -1.79 3.68
CA VAL A 46 0.39 -2.44 2.76
C VAL A 46 -0.33 -3.45 1.85
N ILE A 47 -1.21 -4.29 2.42
CA ILE A 47 -1.98 -5.28 1.65
C ILE A 47 -2.86 -4.57 0.62
N ILE A 48 -3.61 -3.54 1.02
CA ILE A 48 -4.45 -2.74 0.12
C ILE A 48 -3.62 -2.13 -1.01
N GLY A 49 -2.49 -1.50 -0.68
CA GLY A 49 -1.57 -0.93 -1.68
C GLY A 49 -1.07 -1.99 -2.68
N CYS A 50 -0.70 -3.17 -2.19
CA CYS A 50 -0.26 -4.28 -3.03
C CYS A 50 -1.36 -4.77 -3.98
N PHE A 51 -2.61 -4.89 -3.50
CA PHE A 51 -3.74 -5.24 -4.35
C PHE A 51 -4.02 -4.19 -5.44
N ILE A 52 -3.90 -2.90 -5.13
CA ILE A 52 -4.06 -1.82 -6.12
C ILE A 52 -2.97 -1.92 -7.19
N ILE A 53 -1.72 -2.13 -6.79
CA ILE A 53 -0.59 -2.33 -7.71
C ILE A 53 -0.82 -3.56 -8.57
N LEU A 54 -1.18 -4.69 -7.97
CA LEU A 54 -1.43 -5.94 -8.68
C LEU A 54 -2.53 -5.76 -9.72
N TYR A 55 -3.66 -5.17 -9.34
CA TYR A 55 -4.76 -4.91 -10.26
C TYR A 55 -4.36 -3.95 -11.39
N GLY A 56 -3.67 -2.86 -11.06
CA GLY A 56 -3.13 -1.92 -12.05
C GLY A 56 -2.15 -2.59 -13.03
N LEU A 57 -1.32 -3.50 -12.54
CA LEU A 57 -0.38 -4.29 -13.33
C LEU A 57 -1.12 -5.23 -14.28
N LEU A 58 -2.10 -5.99 -13.78
CA LEU A 58 -2.91 -6.89 -14.60
C LEU A 58 -3.64 -6.13 -15.72
N VAL A 59 -4.27 -5.00 -15.40
CA VAL A 59 -4.93 -4.15 -16.41
C VAL A 59 -3.91 -3.57 -17.40
N THR A 60 -2.71 -3.23 -16.97
CA THR A 60 -1.68 -2.70 -17.89
C THR A 60 -1.14 -3.77 -18.84
N LEU A 61 -0.94 -4.99 -18.34
CA LEU A 61 -0.36 -6.10 -19.10
C LEU A 61 -1.36 -6.80 -20.01
N PHE A 62 -2.55 -7.15 -19.49
CA PHE A 62 -3.51 -7.99 -20.22
C PHE A 62 -4.51 -7.19 -21.04
N TYR A 63 -4.77 -5.93 -20.67
CA TYR A 63 -5.61 -5.01 -21.45
C TYR A 63 -4.79 -4.20 -22.47
N THR A 64 -3.70 -4.79 -22.93
CA THR A 64 -3.03 -4.42 -24.18
C THR A 64 -3.82 -5.01 -25.33
N GLU A 65 -4.73 -4.21 -25.89
CA GLU A 65 -5.17 -4.51 -27.26
C GLU A 65 -3.95 -4.32 -28.17
N LYS A 66 -3.71 -5.33 -29.01
CA LYS A 66 -2.65 -5.34 -30.02
C LYS A 66 -2.80 -4.18 -31.00
#